data_AF-A0A356W194-F1
#
_entry.id   AF-A0A356W194-F1
#
_cell.length_a   1.000
_cell.length_b   1.000
_cell.length_c   1.000
_cell.angle_alpha   90.00
_cell.angle_beta   90.00
_cell.angle_gamma   90.00
#
_symmetry.space_group_name_H-M   'P 1'
#
loop_
_entity.id
_entity.type
_entity.pdbx_description
1 polymer ?
#
loop_
_entity_poly.entity_id
_entity_poly.type
_entity_poly.pdbx_seq_one_letter_code
_entity_poly.pdbx_strand_id
1 'polypeptide(L)'
;MRTLAIALSAVAMSVAALPAIAQYGQVERTQAEIALEEASANLKENRAKRTEAIRACGTNDYQACFELGDMYRRGLGGLQDYEKAAENYRKACNGSHAEA
;
A
#
# COMPACT_ATOMS: atom_id res chain seq x y z
N MET A 1 29.82 14.62 64.15
CA MET A 1 28.56 13.87 63.96
C MET A 1 27.87 14.48 62.75
N ARG A 2 27.71 13.68 61.70
CA ARG A 2 27.22 14.06 60.36
C ARG A 2 25.69 14.02 60.35
N THR A 3 25.03 15.08 59.91
CA THR A 3 23.64 15.01 59.44
C THR A 3 23.59 15.42 57.97
N LEU A 4 23.57 14.38 57.13
CA LEU A 4 23.08 14.43 55.75
C LEU A 4 21.57 14.62 55.81
N ALA A 5 21.04 15.59 55.07
CA ALA A 5 19.62 15.61 54.71
C ALA A 5 19.48 16.26 53.33
N ILE A 6 19.52 15.40 52.31
CA ILE A 6 19.08 15.69 50.95
C ILE A 6 17.55 15.73 51.01
N ALA A 7 16.92 16.88 50.74
CA ALA A 7 15.48 16.99 50.56
C ALA A 7 15.19 17.38 49.11
N LEU A 8 14.44 16.51 48.43
CA LEU A 8 14.04 16.57 47.03
C LEU A 8 13.38 17.91 46.68
N SER A 9 13.77 18.49 45.55
CA SER A 9 13.00 19.52 44.86
C SER A 9 11.66 18.94 44.40
N ALA A 10 10.57 19.38 45.02
CA ALA A 10 9.23 19.22 44.48
C ALA A 10 9.12 20.10 43.21
N VAL A 11 9.18 19.48 42.04
CA VAL A 11 8.85 20.14 40.77
C VAL A 11 7.37 20.54 40.84
N ALA A 12 7.15 21.82 40.61
CA ALA A 12 5.88 22.51 40.69
C ALA A 12 4.77 21.80 39.89
N MET A 13 3.63 21.59 40.56
CA MET A 13 2.35 21.35 39.91
C MET A 13 1.95 22.62 39.12
N SER A 14 2.14 22.63 37.81
CA SER A 14 1.42 23.54 36.91
C SER A 14 1.59 23.16 35.43
N VAL A 15 1.06 22.01 35.02
CA VAL A 15 0.61 21.90 33.62
C VAL A 15 -0.78 22.52 33.59
N ALA A 16 -0.83 23.74 33.04
CA ALA A 16 -2.04 24.51 32.83
C ALA A 16 -3.14 23.65 32.18
N ALA A 17 -4.38 23.92 32.59
CA ALA A 17 -5.58 23.48 31.89
C ALA A 17 -5.46 23.82 30.40
N LEU A 18 -5.10 22.82 29.58
CA LEU A 18 -5.36 22.89 28.16
C LEU A 18 -6.88 22.78 28.01
N PRO A 19 -7.52 23.72 27.30
CA PRO A 19 -8.95 23.70 27.13
C PRO A 19 -9.35 22.37 26.50
N ALA A 20 -10.31 21.71 27.13
CA ALA A 20 -11.17 20.78 26.43
C ALA A 20 -11.67 21.49 25.15
N ILE A 21 -11.88 20.71 24.08
CA ILE A 21 -12.51 21.16 22.83
C ILE A 21 -11.60 21.92 21.82
N ALA A 22 -10.51 21.31 21.33
CA ALA A 22 -9.99 21.65 19.99
C ALA A 22 -9.29 20.50 19.23
N GLN A 23 -9.53 19.24 19.63
CA GLN A 23 -9.48 18.12 18.69
C GLN A 23 -10.88 17.85 18.10
N TYR A 24 -11.72 18.87 17.95
CA TYR A 24 -12.91 18.79 17.10
C TYR A 24 -12.49 19.01 15.65
N GLY A 25 -11.87 17.99 15.07
CA GLY A 25 -11.45 17.95 13.68
C GLY A 25 -11.12 16.55 13.17
N GLN A 26 -11.43 15.51 13.94
CA GLN A 26 -11.50 14.16 13.41
C GLN A 26 -12.87 14.05 12.75
N VAL A 27 -12.92 14.19 11.43
CA VAL A 27 -14.09 13.78 10.66
C VAL A 27 -14.28 12.30 10.97
N GLU A 28 -15.33 11.94 11.70
CA GLU A 28 -15.71 10.54 11.91
C GLU A 28 -16.11 9.96 10.55
N ARG A 29 -15.13 9.41 9.82
CA ARG A 29 -15.39 8.73 8.56
C ARG A 29 -16.18 7.46 8.87
N THR A 30 -17.23 7.24 8.11
CA THR A 30 -17.96 5.98 8.16
C THR A 30 -17.04 4.83 7.72
N GLN A 31 -17.30 3.62 8.19
CA GLN A 31 -16.57 2.42 7.74
C GLN A 31 -16.63 2.26 6.22
N ALA A 32 -17.73 2.70 5.59
CA ALA A 32 -17.89 2.69 4.14
C ALA A 32 -16.95 3.68 3.42
N GLU A 33 -16.72 4.88 3.98
CA GLU A 33 -15.80 5.88 3.42
C GLU A 33 -14.34 5.42 3.50
N ILE A 34 -13.96 4.79 4.61
CA ILE A 34 -12.62 4.20 4.79
C ILE A 34 -12.40 3.08 3.75
N ALA A 35 -13.37 2.16 3.64
CA ALA A 35 -13.29 1.08 2.66
C ALA A 35 -13.24 1.58 1.21
N LEU A 36 -13.97 2.66 0.88
CA LEU A 36 -13.93 3.28 -0.44
C LEU A 36 -12.55 3.88 -0.73
N GLU A 37 -11.96 4.58 0.24
CA GLU A 37 -10.62 5.16 0.10
C GLU A 37 -9.57 4.08 -0.13
N GLU A 38 -9.57 3.02 0.69
CA GLU A 38 -8.68 1.87 0.55
C GLU A 38 -8.86 1.18 -0.81
N ALA A 39 -10.10 0.92 -1.23
CA ALA A 39 -10.39 0.32 -2.53
C ALA A 39 -9.90 1.21 -3.68
N SER A 40 -10.05 2.54 -3.56
CA SER A 40 -9.59 3.50 -4.57
C SER A 40 -8.06 3.55 -4.65
N ALA A 41 -7.38 3.49 -3.50
CA ALA A 41 -5.92 3.47 -3.40
C ALA A 41 -5.38 2.16 -4.00
N ASN A 42 -5.94 1.02 -3.60
CA ASN A 42 -5.60 -0.30 -4.13
C ASN A 42 -5.82 -0.36 -5.65
N LEU A 43 -6.92 0.21 -6.17
CA LEU A 43 -7.16 0.26 -7.60
C LEU A 43 -6.11 1.11 -8.33
N LYS A 44 -5.77 2.28 -7.79
CA LYS A 44 -4.76 3.18 -8.37
C LYS A 44 -3.38 2.52 -8.40
N GLU A 45 -2.98 1.88 -7.31
CA GLU A 45 -1.73 1.15 -7.21
C GLU A 45 -1.68 -0.01 -8.22
N ASN A 46 -2.71 -0.85 -8.25
CA ASN A 46 -2.76 -1.96 -9.19
C ASN A 46 -2.80 -1.48 -10.65
N ARG A 47 -3.42 -0.34 -10.96
CA ARG A 47 -3.34 0.27 -12.30
C ARG A 47 -1.92 0.68 -12.67
N ALA A 48 -1.18 1.27 -11.74
CA ALA A 48 0.21 1.65 -11.95
C ALA A 48 1.08 0.41 -12.20
N LYS A 49 0.98 -0.60 -11.32
CA LYS A 49 1.68 -1.88 -11.45
C LYS A 49 1.38 -2.58 -12.77
N ARG A 50 0.10 -2.61 -13.20
CA ARG A 50 -0.29 -3.22 -14.48
C ARG A 50 0.33 -2.49 -15.66
N THR A 51 0.38 -1.15 -15.59
CA THR A 51 0.99 -0.33 -16.65
C THR A 51 2.49 -0.58 -16.75
N GLU A 52 3.16 -0.73 -15.62
CA GLU A 52 4.58 -1.09 -15.56
C GLU A 52 4.83 -2.49 -16.13
N ALA A 53 4.06 -3.49 -15.70
CA ALA A 53 4.13 -4.85 -16.23
C ALA A 53 3.89 -4.92 -17.74
N ILE A 54 2.99 -4.09 -18.29
CA ILE A 54 2.79 -3.96 -19.74
C ILE A 54 4.07 -3.48 -20.43
N ARG A 55 4.75 -2.47 -19.90
CA ARG A 55 6.00 -1.97 -20.51
C ARG A 55 7.12 -3.00 -20.42
N ALA A 56 7.34 -3.58 -19.25
CA ALA A 56 8.40 -4.56 -19.01
C ALA A 56 8.18 -5.84 -19.85
N CYS A 57 6.95 -6.37 -19.90
CA CYS A 57 6.65 -7.49 -20.80
C CYS A 57 6.86 -7.11 -22.28
N GLY A 58 6.65 -5.84 -22.64
CA GLY A 58 6.96 -5.30 -23.96
C GLY A 58 8.45 -5.33 -24.32
N THR A 59 9.35 -5.31 -23.34
CA THR A 59 10.81 -5.39 -23.51
C THR A 59 11.37 -6.81 -23.38
N ASN A 60 10.52 -7.83 -23.52
CA ASN A 60 10.85 -9.26 -23.34
C ASN A 60 11.30 -9.63 -21.91
N ASP A 61 10.92 -8.86 -20.89
CA ASP A 61 10.98 -9.34 -19.52
C ASP A 61 9.85 -10.37 -19.33
N TYR A 62 10.22 -11.65 -19.40
CA TYR A 62 9.26 -12.75 -19.35
C TYR A 62 8.66 -12.96 -17.97
N GLN A 63 9.36 -12.57 -16.91
CA GLN A 63 8.80 -12.55 -15.56
C GLN A 63 7.69 -11.49 -15.46
N ALA A 64 7.90 -10.30 -16.01
CA ALA A 64 6.87 -9.28 -16.09
C ALA A 64 5.67 -9.73 -16.95
N CYS A 65 5.89 -10.53 -18.00
CA CYS A 65 4.78 -11.14 -18.75
C CYS A 65 3.95 -12.11 -17.89
N PHE A 66 4.60 -12.92 -17.04
CA PHE A 66 3.87 -13.77 -16.11
C PHE A 66 3.03 -12.95 -15.12
N GLU A 67 3.61 -11.91 -14.54
CA GLU A 67 2.91 -11.01 -13.62
C GLU A 67 1.72 -10.33 -14.31
N LEU A 68 1.91 -9.83 -15.53
CA LEU A 68 0.84 -9.24 -16.33
C LEU A 68 -0.29 -10.25 -16.58
N GLY A 69 0.05 -11.51 -16.86
CA GLY A 69 -0.91 -12.60 -16.96
C GLY A 69 -1.75 -12.80 -15.69
N ASP A 70 -1.11 -12.76 -14.50
CA ASP A 70 -1.83 -12.87 -13.22
C ASP A 70 -2.74 -11.67 -12.95
N MET A 71 -2.30 -10.47 -13.32
CA MET A 71 -3.11 -9.26 -13.19
C MET A 71 -4.36 -9.32 -14.07
N TYR A 72 -4.24 -9.80 -15.31
CA TYR A 72 -5.39 -10.05 -16.19
C TYR A 72 -6.31 -11.13 -15.62
N ARG A 73 -5.77 -12.25 -15.14
CA ARG A 73 -6.55 -13.35 -14.55
C ARG A 73 -7.32 -12.94 -13.31
N ARG A 74 -6.82 -12.00 -12.52
CA ARG A 74 -7.43 -11.55 -11.25
C ARG A 74 -8.21 -10.24 -11.36
N GLY A 75 -8.12 -9.53 -12.49
CA GLY A 75 -8.70 -8.19 -12.62
C GLY A 75 -7.97 -7.13 -11.76
N LEU A 76 -6.67 -7.30 -11.52
CA LEU A 76 -5.91 -6.31 -10.76
C LEU A 76 -5.63 -5.09 -11.65
N GLY A 77 -6.12 -3.92 -11.23
CA GLY A 77 -5.89 -2.67 -11.96
C GLY A 77 -6.78 -2.52 -13.21
N GLY A 78 -7.85 -3.30 -13.34
CA GLY A 78 -8.86 -3.15 -14.39
C GLY A 78 -9.75 -4.38 -14.52
N LEU A 79 -10.34 -4.60 -15.68
CA LEU A 79 -11.20 -5.78 -15.87
C LEU A 79 -10.37 -7.06 -15.95
N GLN A 80 -10.96 -8.13 -15.40
CA GLN A 80 -10.50 -9.50 -15.57
C GLN A 80 -10.65 -9.92 -17.03
N ASP A 81 -9.64 -10.60 -17.56
CA ASP A 81 -9.59 -11.04 -18.96
C ASP A 81 -8.72 -12.30 -19.07
N TYR A 82 -9.36 -13.45 -19.22
CA TYR A 82 -8.64 -14.72 -19.27
C TYR A 82 -7.91 -14.96 -20.59
N GLU A 83 -8.38 -14.38 -21.69
CA GLU A 83 -7.72 -14.50 -22.99
C GLU A 83 -6.37 -13.80 -22.97
N LYS A 84 -6.35 -12.54 -22.48
CA LYS A 84 -5.10 -11.81 -22.28
C LYS A 84 -4.20 -12.47 -21.25
N ALA A 85 -4.76 -13.07 -20.20
CA ALA A 85 -3.95 -13.82 -19.25
C ALA A 85 -3.20 -14.97 -19.94
N ALA A 86 -3.91 -15.80 -20.72
CA ALA A 86 -3.32 -16.93 -21.44
C ALA A 86 -2.28 -16.50 -22.49
N GLU A 87 -2.51 -15.37 -23.18
CA GLU A 87 -1.55 -14.78 -24.11
C GLU A 87 -0.23 -14.42 -23.40
N ASN A 88 -0.32 -13.69 -22.29
CA ASN A 88 0.86 -13.22 -21.56
C ASN A 88 1.61 -14.38 -20.87
N TYR A 89 0.90 -15.38 -20.33
CA TYR A 89 1.53 -16.59 -19.82
C TYR A 89 2.29 -17.37 -20.90
N ARG A 90 1.71 -17.51 -22.10
CA ARG A 90 2.39 -18.16 -23.22
C ARG A 90 3.65 -17.40 -23.64
N LYS A 91 3.59 -16.07 -23.65
CA LYS A 91 4.79 -15.24 -23.90
C LYS A 91 5.87 -15.48 -22.85
N ALA A 92 5.49 -15.54 -21.56
CA ALA A 92 6.40 -15.86 -20.48
C ALA A 92 7.07 -17.24 -20.65
N CYS A 93 6.28 -18.29 -20.93
CA CYS A 93 6.81 -19.64 -21.15
C CYS A 93 7.79 -19.71 -22.33
N ASN A 94 7.44 -19.10 -23.47
CA ASN A 94 8.29 -19.14 -24.66
C ASN A 94 9.64 -18.45 -24.43
N GLY A 95 9.65 -17.39 -23.64
CA GLY A 95 10.86 -16.65 -23.31
C GLY A 95 11.82 -17.39 -22.40
N SER A 96 11.30 -18.04 -21.36
CA SER A 96 12.12 -18.91 -20.49
C SER A 96 12.78 -20.06 -21.26
N HIS A 97 12.20 -20.49 -22.38
CA HIS A 97 12.81 -21.49 -23.26
C HIS A 97 13.80 -20.91 -24.29
N ALA A 98 13.79 -19.59 -24.53
CA ALA A 98 14.73 -18.93 -25.45
C ALA A 98 16.03 -18.47 -24.75
N GLU A 99 16.00 -18.34 -23.42
CA GLU A 99 17.15 -17.98 -22.58
C GLU A 99 17.96 -19.19 -22.07
N ALA A 100 17.46 -20.42 -22.29
CA ALA A 100 18.06 -21.69 -21.86
C ALA A 100 18.77 -22.41 -23.03
#